data_AF-A0A9X9X6C1-F1
#
_entry.id   AF-A0A9X9X6C1-F1
#
_cell.length_a   1.000
_cell.length_b   1.000
_cell.length_c   1.000
_cell.angle_alpha   90.00
_cell.angle_beta   90.00
_cell.angle_gamma   90.00
#
_symmetry.space_group_name_H-M   'P 1'
#
loop_
_entity.id
_entity.type
_entity.pdbx_description
1 polymer ?
#
loop_
_entity_poly.entity_id
_entity_poly.type
_entity_poly.pdbx_seq_one_letter_code
_entity_poly.pdbx_strand_id
1 'polypeptide(L)'
;MTFPHQDPFWSDAARAVRGRAVPGARILAPDLFWWVFPRIHRYARTAIVPDERHDWAILHKGMLDALTRDALRDITARLHPVLANPVFVVFGPTAGEAETIRASEHFHAFESALPARMERPDPPAEAETDPILPEPGIIAQFPAMTDAELRHAMNQFWRNGGYVYETLRDRSYYEEIDRLIADYLGPCAGEEVLDLCCGTGRLARLLAGARSVLGVDIATVALTMGRARHADQPRFRFAAMDAAALALPDAAFDRVLFIDAIEHVRDPARALAETARVLRPGGTAMITVANRDGLNQRISRRLGSGEFVTNYQHLQEFTWAETQSMLAAVGLRAVRADGIFLYPYWGVPGVDEAVRHLTDEDPEIVAATLELGRRAGPEFAYAFAVLARKDA
;
A
#
# COMPACT_ATOMS: atom_id res chain seq x y z
N MET A 1 -7.84 -4.16 24.94
CA MET A 1 -7.45 -5.48 24.41
C MET A 1 -5.95 -5.47 24.24
N THR A 2 -5.23 -6.45 24.80
CA THR A 2 -3.79 -6.64 24.53
C THR A 2 -3.62 -6.89 23.05
N PHE A 3 -2.61 -6.28 22.43
CA PHE A 3 -2.39 -6.45 21.00
C PHE A 3 -2.17 -7.94 20.67
N PRO A 4 -2.67 -8.43 19.52
CA PRO A 4 -2.70 -9.86 19.18
C PRO A 4 -1.37 -10.62 19.19
N HIS A 5 -0.21 -9.96 19.31
CA HIS A 5 1.08 -10.64 19.44
C HIS A 5 1.34 -11.23 20.83
N GLN A 6 0.74 -10.67 21.89
CA GLN A 6 0.81 -11.23 23.25
C GLN A 6 -0.39 -12.10 23.60
N ASP A 7 -1.40 -12.12 22.73
CA ASP A 7 -2.55 -12.99 22.90
C ASP A 7 -2.20 -14.41 22.42
N PRO A 8 -2.33 -15.43 23.29
CA PRO A 8 -1.96 -16.80 22.94
C PRO A 8 -2.83 -17.35 21.80
N PHE A 9 -4.10 -16.95 21.70
CA PHE A 9 -5.01 -17.47 20.69
C PHE A 9 -4.70 -16.97 19.28
N TRP A 10 -4.29 -15.71 19.16
CA TRP A 10 -3.80 -15.15 17.90
C TRP A 10 -2.48 -15.79 17.48
N SER A 11 -1.56 -15.96 18.43
CA SER A 11 -0.26 -16.62 18.20
C SER A 11 -0.42 -18.08 17.77
N ASP A 12 -1.37 -18.81 18.35
CA ASP A 12 -1.66 -20.19 17.99
C ASP A 12 -2.27 -20.30 16.59
N ALA A 13 -3.22 -19.42 16.27
CA ALA A 13 -3.82 -19.36 14.92
C ALA A 13 -2.77 -19.04 13.85
N ALA A 14 -1.87 -18.09 14.13
CA ALA A 14 -0.73 -17.76 13.29
C ALA A 14 0.17 -18.98 13.05
N ARG A 15 0.56 -19.68 14.13
CA ARG A 15 1.46 -20.83 14.09
C ARG A 15 0.85 -22.03 13.36
N ALA A 16 -0.47 -22.20 13.41
CA ALA A 16 -1.16 -23.28 12.71
C ALA A 16 -1.02 -23.19 11.19
N VAL A 17 -0.79 -21.99 10.65
CA VAL A 17 -0.59 -21.76 9.21
C VAL A 17 0.90 -21.61 8.87
N ARG A 18 1.64 -20.86 9.69
CA ARG A 18 3.05 -20.52 9.45
C ARG A 18 3.93 -21.77 9.40
N GLY A 19 4.69 -21.94 8.32
CA GLY A 19 5.55 -23.11 8.09
C GLY A 19 4.82 -24.34 7.52
N ARG A 20 3.48 -24.30 7.41
CA ARG A 20 2.67 -25.32 6.74
C ARG A 20 2.11 -24.84 5.40
N ALA A 21 1.85 -23.53 5.28
CA ALA A 21 1.46 -22.92 4.01
C ALA A 21 2.66 -22.87 3.04
N VAL A 22 2.45 -23.36 1.81
CA VAL A 22 3.44 -23.25 0.74
C VAL A 22 3.59 -21.78 0.29
N PRO A 23 4.77 -21.37 -0.22
CA PRO A 23 4.94 -20.05 -0.80
C PRO A 23 3.86 -19.75 -1.85
N GLY A 24 3.15 -18.63 -1.70
CA GLY A 24 2.07 -18.23 -2.60
C GLY A 24 0.67 -18.77 -2.25
N ALA A 25 0.52 -19.55 -1.18
CA ALA A 25 -0.80 -19.96 -0.70
C ALA A 25 -1.69 -18.76 -0.38
N ARG A 26 -2.97 -18.86 -0.75
CA ARG A 26 -3.99 -17.84 -0.47
C ARG A 26 -4.57 -18.06 0.92
N ILE A 27 -4.38 -17.09 1.80
CA ILE A 27 -4.77 -17.18 3.21
C ILE A 27 -5.86 -16.15 3.48
N LEU A 28 -7.09 -16.59 3.75
CA LEU A 28 -8.15 -15.72 4.26
C LEU A 28 -7.98 -15.51 5.76
N ALA A 29 -7.96 -14.28 6.26
CA ALA A 29 -7.78 -13.99 7.68
C ALA A 29 -8.37 -12.62 8.05
N PRO A 30 -8.63 -12.34 9.35
CA PRO A 30 -8.90 -10.98 9.80
C PRO A 30 -7.73 -10.06 9.44
N ASP A 31 -8.02 -8.77 9.22
CA ASP A 31 -7.04 -7.75 8.87
C ASP A 31 -5.83 -7.81 9.80
N LEU A 32 -6.08 -7.93 11.10
CA LEU A 32 -5.11 -8.11 12.18
C LEU A 32 -4.18 -9.35 12.06
N PHE A 33 -4.12 -10.07 10.94
CA PHE A 33 -3.05 -11.04 10.65
C PHE A 33 -2.03 -10.53 9.62
N TRP A 34 -2.19 -9.31 9.10
CA TRP A 34 -1.29 -8.73 8.10
C TRP A 34 0.15 -8.54 8.60
N TRP A 35 0.36 -8.42 9.92
CA TRP A 35 1.71 -8.43 10.54
C TRP A 35 2.30 -9.84 10.69
N VAL A 36 1.49 -10.89 10.62
CA VAL A 36 1.94 -12.28 10.75
C VAL A 36 2.28 -12.88 9.40
N PHE A 37 1.43 -12.62 8.40
CA PHE A 37 1.58 -13.12 7.05
C PHE A 37 1.81 -11.95 6.11
N PRO A 38 2.79 -12.03 5.19
CA PRO A 38 3.05 -10.97 4.23
C PRO A 38 1.87 -10.71 3.28
N ARG A 39 0.92 -11.66 3.18
CA ARG A 39 -0.27 -11.59 2.33
C ARG A 39 -1.45 -12.29 2.99
N ILE A 40 -2.61 -11.62 2.99
CA ILE A 40 -3.89 -12.18 3.41
C ILE A 40 -5.01 -11.68 2.51
N HIS A 41 -6.06 -12.49 2.38
CA HIS A 41 -7.38 -12.08 1.90
C HIS A 41 -8.19 -11.66 3.14
N ARG A 42 -8.87 -10.51 3.09
CA ARG A 42 -9.63 -9.94 4.22
C ARG A 42 -11.09 -10.42 4.22
N TYR A 43 -11.76 -10.32 5.37
CA TYR A 43 -13.15 -10.76 5.52
C TYR A 43 -14.14 -9.96 4.67
N ALA A 44 -14.14 -8.64 4.84
CA ALA A 44 -15.09 -7.70 4.23
C ALA A 44 -15.06 -7.69 2.68
N ARG A 45 -14.13 -8.45 2.07
CA ARG A 45 -13.87 -8.54 0.63
C ARG A 45 -14.01 -9.91 0.01
N THR A 46 -14.65 -10.86 0.68
CA THR A 46 -14.94 -12.18 0.07
C THR A 46 -15.87 -12.13 -1.17
N ALA A 47 -16.06 -10.95 -1.79
CA ALA A 47 -16.72 -10.72 -3.06
C ALA A 47 -16.00 -9.63 -3.90
N ILE A 48 -14.80 -9.88 -4.46
CA ILE A 48 -14.35 -9.21 -5.70
C ILE A 48 -13.87 -10.20 -6.78
N VAL A 49 -13.81 -11.49 -6.50
CA VAL A 49 -13.87 -12.52 -7.55
C VAL A 49 -14.79 -13.63 -7.05
N PRO A 50 -16.07 -13.67 -7.45
CA PRO A 50 -16.87 -14.87 -7.32
C PRO A 50 -16.06 -16.00 -7.95
N ASP A 51 -15.79 -17.07 -7.20
CA ASP A 51 -14.97 -18.25 -7.59
C ASP A 51 -13.49 -18.28 -7.13
N GLU A 52 -12.99 -17.32 -6.36
CA GLU A 52 -11.62 -17.42 -5.83
C GLU A 52 -11.50 -18.35 -4.60
N ARG A 53 -10.83 -19.49 -4.79
CA ARG A 53 -10.61 -20.51 -3.75
C ARG A 53 -9.50 -20.10 -2.79
N HIS A 54 -9.66 -20.36 -1.49
CA HIS A 54 -8.62 -20.09 -0.49
C HIS A 54 -7.90 -21.38 -0.09
N ASP A 55 -6.57 -21.36 0.03
CA ASP A 55 -5.81 -22.55 0.45
C ASP A 55 -5.88 -22.72 1.98
N TRP A 56 -5.97 -21.60 2.69
CA TRP A 56 -6.10 -21.51 4.14
C TRP A 56 -7.15 -20.47 4.54
N ALA A 57 -7.81 -20.68 5.67
CA ALA A 57 -8.69 -19.68 6.26
C ALA A 57 -8.57 -19.64 7.79
N ILE A 58 -8.28 -18.47 8.35
CA ILE A 58 -8.34 -18.19 9.78
C ILE A 58 -9.67 -17.49 10.00
N LEU A 59 -10.60 -18.14 10.69
CA LEU A 59 -11.95 -17.63 10.97
C LEU A 59 -12.07 -17.20 12.43
N HIS A 60 -12.34 -15.92 12.67
CA HIS A 60 -12.60 -15.36 13.99
C HIS A 60 -14.10 -15.53 14.29
N LYS A 61 -14.42 -16.28 15.34
CA LYS A 61 -15.82 -16.62 15.69
C LYS A 61 -16.71 -15.39 15.89
N GLY A 62 -16.16 -14.32 16.46
CA GLY A 62 -16.88 -13.05 16.66
C GLY A 62 -17.00 -12.16 15.42
N MET A 63 -16.44 -12.55 14.27
CA MET A 63 -16.43 -11.74 13.03
C MET A 63 -16.98 -12.50 11.82
N LEU A 64 -17.73 -13.59 12.03
CA LEU A 64 -18.29 -14.37 10.91
C LEU A 64 -19.23 -13.55 10.03
N ASP A 65 -19.83 -12.49 10.57
CA ASP A 65 -20.71 -11.57 9.84
C ASP A 65 -19.97 -10.77 8.76
N ALA A 66 -18.65 -10.62 8.88
CA ALA A 66 -17.83 -9.93 7.90
C ALA A 66 -17.50 -10.81 6.66
N LEU A 67 -17.82 -12.11 6.67
CA LEU A 67 -17.54 -13.05 5.57
C LEU A 67 -18.81 -13.39 4.81
N THR A 68 -18.81 -13.50 3.49
CA THR A 68 -20.01 -13.93 2.73
C THR A 68 -20.42 -15.37 3.04
N ARG A 69 -21.70 -15.69 2.85
CA ARG A 69 -22.21 -17.06 2.97
C ARG A 69 -21.48 -18.02 2.03
N ASP A 70 -21.21 -17.58 0.80
CA ASP A 70 -20.59 -18.45 -0.20
C ASP A 70 -19.13 -18.75 0.14
N ALA A 71 -18.38 -17.78 0.68
CA ALA A 71 -17.03 -18.03 1.17
C ALA A 71 -17.03 -19.00 2.36
N LEU A 72 -17.92 -18.81 3.33
CA LEU A 72 -18.05 -19.72 4.46
C LEU A 72 -18.43 -21.14 4.00
N ARG A 73 -19.33 -21.28 3.03
CA ARG A 73 -19.69 -22.57 2.42
C ARG A 73 -18.51 -23.23 1.71
N ASP A 74 -17.76 -22.51 0.85
CA ASP A 74 -16.59 -23.08 0.17
C ASP A 74 -15.53 -23.55 1.18
N ILE A 75 -15.22 -22.72 2.19
CA ILE A 75 -14.22 -23.04 3.21
C ILE A 75 -14.64 -24.30 3.98
N THR A 76 -15.86 -24.33 4.49
CA THR A 76 -16.33 -25.46 5.33
C THR A 76 -16.57 -26.74 4.54
N ALA A 77 -16.86 -26.64 3.24
CA ALA A 77 -17.02 -27.80 2.37
C ALA A 77 -15.69 -28.40 1.89
N ARG A 78 -14.67 -27.56 1.67
CA ARG A 78 -13.43 -27.97 1.00
C ARG A 78 -12.23 -28.10 1.92
N LEU A 79 -12.13 -27.24 2.93
CA LEU A 79 -10.98 -27.21 3.83
C LEU A 79 -11.27 -27.99 5.12
N HIS A 80 -10.20 -28.42 5.77
CA HIS A 80 -10.27 -29.18 7.01
C HIS A 80 -9.85 -28.30 8.19
N PRO A 81 -10.56 -28.36 9.33
CA PRO A 81 -10.12 -27.65 10.51
C PRO A 81 -8.78 -28.23 10.99
N VAL A 82 -7.83 -27.35 11.25
CA VAL A 82 -6.46 -27.66 11.72
C VAL A 82 -6.14 -27.02 13.07
N LEU A 83 -7.00 -26.11 13.54
CA LEU A 83 -6.98 -25.57 14.90
C LEU A 83 -8.40 -25.07 15.24
N ALA A 84 -8.83 -25.26 16.48
CA ALA A 84 -9.92 -24.49 17.06
C ALA A 84 -9.52 -24.06 18.48
N ASN A 85 -9.51 -22.77 18.75
CA ASN A 85 -9.27 -22.20 20.09
C ASN A 85 -10.44 -21.27 20.46
N PRO A 86 -10.51 -20.63 21.65
CA PRO A 86 -11.65 -19.80 22.03
C PRO A 86 -12.03 -18.68 21.04
N VAL A 87 -11.09 -18.19 20.25
CA VAL A 87 -11.28 -17.04 19.34
C VAL A 87 -11.43 -17.48 17.89
N PHE A 88 -10.58 -18.42 17.45
CA PHE A 88 -10.38 -18.78 16.05
C PHE A 88 -10.76 -20.22 15.73
N VAL A 89 -11.09 -20.45 14.46
CA VAL A 89 -10.99 -21.75 13.81
C VAL A 89 -10.12 -21.58 12.57
N VAL A 90 -9.04 -22.36 12.47
CA VAL A 90 -8.15 -22.34 11.31
C VAL A 90 -8.49 -23.54 10.44
N PHE A 91 -8.63 -23.31 9.14
CA PHE A 91 -8.87 -24.28 8.10
C PHE A 91 -7.66 -24.35 7.16
N GLY A 92 -7.30 -25.55 6.74
CA GLY A 92 -6.20 -25.80 5.81
C GLY A 92 -6.48 -26.99 4.88
N PRO A 93 -5.56 -27.31 3.96
CA PRO A 93 -5.80 -28.28 2.89
C PRO A 93 -5.70 -29.75 3.33
N THR A 94 -5.17 -30.03 4.53
CA THR A 94 -4.89 -31.40 5.00
C THR A 94 -5.77 -31.78 6.18
N ALA A 95 -6.37 -32.96 6.12
CA ALA A 95 -7.32 -33.46 7.13
C ALA A 95 -6.69 -34.00 8.43
N GLY A 96 -5.38 -33.88 8.62
CA GLY A 96 -4.58 -34.71 9.56
C GLY A 96 -5.14 -34.82 10.99
N GLU A 97 -5.61 -33.74 11.58
CA GLU A 97 -6.17 -33.71 12.95
C GLU A 97 -7.67 -33.30 12.96
N ALA A 98 -8.32 -33.33 11.80
CA ALA A 98 -9.63 -32.71 11.61
C ALA A 98 -10.73 -33.34 12.48
N GLU A 99 -10.72 -34.66 12.65
CA GLU A 99 -11.71 -35.37 13.47
C GLU A 99 -11.60 -34.97 14.95
N THR A 100 -10.38 -34.91 15.48
CA THR A 100 -10.10 -34.49 16.85
C THR A 100 -10.54 -33.03 17.07
N ILE A 101 -10.24 -32.15 16.11
CA ILE A 101 -10.62 -30.74 16.22
C ILE A 101 -12.14 -30.58 16.12
N ARG A 102 -12.82 -31.34 15.27
CA ARG A 102 -14.28 -31.32 15.15
C ARG A 102 -15.00 -31.73 16.44
N ALA A 103 -14.38 -32.61 17.23
CA ALA A 103 -14.89 -33.01 18.54
C ALA A 103 -14.58 -32.01 19.67
N SER A 104 -13.82 -30.94 19.40
CA SER A 104 -13.47 -29.94 20.42
C SER A 104 -14.64 -29.00 20.72
N GLU A 105 -14.73 -28.55 21.97
CA GLU A 105 -15.74 -27.56 22.39
C GLU A 105 -15.65 -26.26 21.58
N HIS A 106 -14.44 -25.85 21.18
CA HIS A 106 -14.20 -24.62 20.44
C HIS A 106 -14.64 -24.70 18.97
N PHE A 107 -14.57 -25.89 18.37
CA PHE A 107 -15.12 -26.12 17.04
C PHE A 107 -16.63 -26.24 17.10
N HIS A 108 -17.20 -26.94 18.10
CA HIS A 108 -18.64 -27.00 18.29
C HIS A 108 -19.27 -25.62 18.50
N ALA A 109 -18.59 -24.72 19.23
CA ALA A 109 -19.03 -23.33 19.37
C ALA A 109 -19.08 -22.58 18.01
N PHE A 110 -18.10 -22.82 17.13
CA PHE A 110 -18.11 -22.27 15.78
C PHE A 110 -19.21 -22.87 14.91
N GLU A 111 -19.35 -24.19 14.92
CA GLU A 111 -20.36 -24.93 14.15
C GLU A 111 -21.78 -24.52 14.55
N SER A 112 -22.03 -24.32 15.85
CA SER A 112 -23.32 -23.87 16.38
C SER A 112 -23.66 -22.44 15.96
N ALA A 113 -22.67 -21.58 15.73
CA ALA A 113 -22.86 -20.21 15.27
C ALA A 113 -23.10 -20.11 13.75
N LEU A 114 -22.71 -21.13 12.99
CA LEU A 114 -22.74 -21.11 11.53
C LEU A 114 -24.16 -21.01 10.94
N PRO A 115 -25.18 -21.78 11.40
CA PRO A 115 -26.55 -21.67 10.88
C PRO A 115 -27.13 -20.25 11.00
N ALA A 116 -27.00 -19.63 12.17
CA ALA A 116 -27.48 -18.26 12.40
C ALA A 116 -26.73 -17.22 11.54
N ARG A 117 -25.45 -17.45 11.23
CA ARG A 117 -24.75 -16.66 10.20
C ARG A 117 -25.28 -16.96 8.81
N MET A 118 -25.52 -18.22 8.43
CA MET A 118 -25.98 -18.61 7.10
C MET A 118 -27.41 -18.13 6.77
N GLU A 119 -28.24 -17.85 7.77
CA GLU A 119 -29.59 -17.31 7.56
C GLU A 119 -29.61 -15.79 7.38
N ARG A 120 -28.60 -15.08 7.89
CA ARG A 120 -28.49 -13.63 7.74
C ARG A 120 -28.13 -13.26 6.29
N PRO A 121 -28.73 -12.18 5.73
CA PRO A 121 -28.33 -11.67 4.43
C PRO A 121 -26.83 -11.38 4.45
N ASP A 122 -26.19 -11.46 3.28
CA ASP A 122 -24.81 -11.01 3.23
C ASP A 122 -24.85 -9.51 3.51
N PRO A 123 -23.82 -8.97 4.19
CA PRO A 123 -23.72 -7.53 4.31
C PRO A 123 -23.92 -6.94 2.90
N PRO A 124 -24.76 -5.90 2.75
CA PRO A 124 -24.91 -5.26 1.45
C PRO A 124 -23.50 -4.94 0.93
N ALA A 125 -23.26 -5.06 -0.38
CA ALA A 125 -22.05 -4.46 -0.95
C ALA A 125 -22.14 -2.98 -0.58
N GLU A 126 -21.38 -2.56 0.42
CA GLU A 126 -21.55 -1.23 1.00
C GLU A 126 -21.30 -0.23 -0.13
N ALA A 127 -22.36 0.51 -0.48
CA ALA A 127 -22.18 1.80 -1.12
C ALA A 127 -21.51 2.68 -0.06
N GLU A 128 -20.24 2.96 -0.25
CA GLU A 128 -19.45 4.04 0.36
C GLU A 128 -19.76 4.32 1.85
N THR A 129 -18.91 3.82 2.76
CA THR A 129 -18.09 4.63 3.70
C THR A 129 -17.51 3.76 4.84
N ASP A 130 -16.22 3.43 4.76
CA ASP A 130 -15.32 3.55 5.92
C ASP A 130 -14.12 4.37 5.44
N PRO A 131 -13.69 5.39 6.18
CA PRO A 131 -13.17 6.57 5.53
C PRO A 131 -11.62 6.56 5.48
N ILE A 132 -10.97 5.49 5.92
CA ILE A 132 -9.52 5.28 5.73
C ILE A 132 -9.30 3.98 4.95
N LEU A 133 -8.97 4.17 3.66
CA LEU A 133 -8.50 3.20 2.66
C LEU A 133 -9.61 2.58 1.78
N PRO A 134 -9.54 2.71 0.44
CA PRO A 134 -10.17 1.74 -0.43
C PRO A 134 -9.45 0.41 -0.20
N GLU A 135 -10.04 -0.42 0.65
CA GLU A 135 -10.61 -1.69 0.21
C GLU A 135 -9.70 -2.26 -0.95
N PRO A 136 -8.59 -2.94 -0.60
CA PRO A 136 -7.61 -3.53 -1.53
C PRO A 136 -7.78 -5.04 -1.50
N GLY A 137 -8.36 -5.55 -2.57
CA GLY A 137 -8.71 -6.95 -2.69
C GLY A 137 -7.48 -7.62 -3.22
N ILE A 138 -7.05 -8.67 -2.53
CA ILE A 138 -6.06 -9.62 -3.05
C ILE A 138 -4.72 -8.92 -3.31
N ILE A 139 -3.85 -8.84 -2.30
CA ILE A 139 -2.41 -8.76 -2.58
C ILE A 139 -2.02 -10.16 -3.05
N ALA A 140 -2.36 -10.49 -4.30
CA ALA A 140 -1.56 -11.43 -5.06
C ALA A 140 -0.15 -10.87 -5.09
N GLN A 141 0.82 -11.72 -5.38
CA GLN A 141 2.15 -11.28 -5.76
C GLN A 141 2.00 -10.24 -6.89
N PHE A 142 2.09 -8.94 -6.60
CA PHE A 142 2.25 -7.93 -7.63
C PHE A 142 3.40 -8.26 -8.62
N PRO A 143 4.46 -9.00 -8.22
CA PRO A 143 5.42 -9.58 -9.16
C PRO A 143 4.86 -10.64 -10.13
N ALA A 144 3.77 -11.33 -9.78
CA ALA A 144 3.15 -12.40 -10.58
C ALA A 144 1.91 -11.94 -11.37
N MET A 145 1.38 -10.75 -11.09
CA MET A 145 0.32 -10.17 -11.90
C MET A 145 0.83 -9.86 -13.31
N THR A 146 -0.02 -10.02 -14.31
CA THR A 146 0.17 -9.44 -15.65
C THR A 146 -0.09 -7.94 -15.61
N ASP A 147 0.34 -7.20 -16.65
CA ASP A 147 0.07 -5.75 -16.74
C ASP A 147 -1.43 -5.45 -16.83
N ALA A 148 -2.20 -6.37 -17.43
CA ALA A 148 -3.66 -6.27 -17.52
C ALA A 148 -4.31 -6.38 -16.14
N GLU A 149 -3.85 -7.31 -15.30
CA GLU A 149 -4.35 -7.49 -13.92
C GLU A 149 -3.98 -6.30 -13.03
N LEU A 150 -2.75 -5.81 -13.13
CA LEU A 150 -2.31 -4.62 -12.39
C LEU A 150 -3.16 -3.39 -12.77
N ARG A 151 -3.37 -3.17 -14.07
CA ARG A 151 -4.22 -2.10 -14.57
C ARG A 151 -5.67 -2.25 -14.11
N HIS A 152 -6.21 -3.47 -14.10
CA HIS A 152 -7.54 -3.73 -13.58
C HIS A 152 -7.64 -3.38 -12.09
N ALA A 153 -6.69 -3.84 -11.27
CA ALA A 153 -6.64 -3.56 -9.84
C ALA A 153 -6.57 -2.04 -9.56
N MET A 154 -5.69 -1.32 -10.26
CA MET A 154 -5.59 0.13 -10.09
C MET A 154 -6.85 0.87 -10.56
N ASN A 155 -7.50 0.41 -11.62
CA ASN A 155 -8.79 0.98 -12.03
C ASN A 155 -9.88 0.78 -10.97
N GLN A 156 -9.92 -0.37 -10.29
CA GLN A 156 -10.87 -0.57 -9.18
C GLN A 156 -10.54 0.32 -7.98
N PHE A 157 -9.25 0.44 -7.63
CA PHE A 157 -8.80 1.35 -6.58
C PHE A 157 -9.32 2.78 -6.80
N TRP A 158 -9.13 3.33 -8.01
CA TRP A 158 -9.61 4.68 -8.33
C TRP A 158 -11.12 4.81 -8.48
N ARG A 159 -11.84 3.74 -8.87
CA ARG A 159 -13.33 3.74 -8.84
C ARG A 159 -13.87 3.83 -7.42
N ASN A 160 -13.16 3.25 -6.46
CA ASN A 160 -13.55 3.21 -5.05
C ASN A 160 -13.06 4.45 -4.27
N GLY A 161 -12.85 5.58 -4.96
CA GLY A 161 -12.42 6.83 -4.33
C GLY A 161 -10.91 7.08 -4.36
N GLY A 162 -10.09 6.08 -4.68
CA GLY A 162 -8.63 6.21 -4.60
C GLY A 162 -8.17 6.47 -3.17
N TYR A 163 -7.01 7.11 -3.00
CA TYR A 163 -6.53 7.40 -1.65
C TYR A 163 -7.43 8.42 -0.93
N VAL A 164 -7.84 8.07 0.30
CA VAL A 164 -8.61 8.93 1.21
C VAL A 164 -7.72 9.27 2.41
N TYR A 165 -7.64 10.56 2.74
CA TYR A 165 -6.73 11.11 3.74
C TYR A 165 -7.50 11.91 4.78
N GLU A 166 -7.68 11.33 5.95
CA GLU A 166 -8.67 11.82 6.92
C GLU A 166 -8.08 12.39 8.17
N THR A 167 -6.94 11.84 8.55
CA THR A 167 -6.22 12.28 9.72
C THR A 167 -5.49 13.59 9.41
N LEU A 168 -5.19 14.36 10.45
CA LEU A 168 -4.31 15.52 10.30
C LEU A 168 -2.95 15.10 9.74
N ARG A 169 -2.41 13.98 10.21
CA ARG A 169 -1.15 13.43 9.75
C ARG A 169 -1.13 13.17 8.24
N ASP A 170 -2.19 12.57 7.68
CA ASP A 170 -2.21 12.25 6.24
C ASP A 170 -2.21 13.52 5.39
N ARG A 171 -3.00 14.53 5.80
CA ARG A 171 -2.99 15.85 5.14
C ARG A 171 -1.60 16.49 5.25
N SER A 172 -1.00 16.46 6.43
CA SER A 172 0.34 17.02 6.67
C SER A 172 1.43 16.31 5.88
N TYR A 173 1.30 15.01 5.58
CA TYR A 173 2.20 14.29 4.68
C TYR A 173 2.20 14.89 3.26
N TYR A 174 1.02 15.09 2.69
CA TYR A 174 0.91 15.68 1.35
C TYR A 174 1.31 17.15 1.30
N GLU A 175 0.98 17.91 2.33
CA GLU A 175 1.42 19.30 2.46
C GLU A 175 2.95 19.39 2.51
N GLU A 176 3.61 18.46 3.20
CA GLU A 176 5.06 18.39 3.25
C GLU A 176 5.68 18.02 1.90
N ILE A 177 5.11 17.03 1.20
CA ILE A 177 5.52 16.71 -0.18
C ILE A 177 5.36 17.93 -1.09
N ASP A 178 4.24 18.62 -1.01
CA ASP A 178 3.95 19.79 -1.86
C ASP A 178 4.90 20.94 -1.54
N ARG A 179 5.24 21.14 -0.25
CA ARG A 179 6.27 22.08 0.19
C ARG A 179 7.64 21.71 -0.38
N LEU A 180 8.04 20.45 -0.30
CA LEU A 180 9.33 19.96 -0.82
C LEU A 180 9.40 20.10 -2.34
N ILE A 181 8.34 19.78 -3.07
CA ILE A 181 8.26 19.98 -4.53
C ILE A 181 8.45 21.47 -4.86
N ALA A 182 7.75 22.37 -4.16
CA ALA A 182 7.87 23.81 -4.38
C ALA A 182 9.27 24.34 -4.06
N ASP A 183 9.88 23.88 -2.97
CA ASP A 183 11.23 24.27 -2.54
C ASP A 183 12.32 23.73 -3.49
N TYR A 184 12.20 22.48 -3.92
CA TYR A 184 13.24 21.80 -4.69
C TYR A 184 13.20 22.16 -6.17
N LEU A 185 12.01 22.20 -6.76
CA LEU A 185 11.84 22.48 -8.18
C LEU A 185 11.76 23.98 -8.44
N GLY A 186 11.25 24.77 -7.50
CA GLY A 186 10.95 26.18 -7.75
C GLY A 186 9.97 26.38 -8.93
N PRO A 187 9.84 27.62 -9.45
CA PRO A 187 8.96 27.90 -10.58
C PRO A 187 9.36 27.10 -11.84
N CYS A 188 8.39 26.49 -12.51
CA CYS A 188 8.58 25.72 -13.76
C CYS A 188 8.22 26.51 -15.02
N ALA A 189 8.41 27.83 -15.00
CA ALA A 189 7.90 28.72 -16.03
C ALA A 189 8.46 28.37 -17.42
N GLY A 190 7.58 28.01 -18.36
CA GLY A 190 7.96 27.72 -19.74
C GLY A 190 8.62 26.37 -19.97
N GLU A 191 8.62 25.47 -18.99
CA GLU A 191 9.22 24.13 -19.08
C GLU A 191 8.23 23.03 -19.51
N GLU A 192 8.76 21.93 -20.02
CA GLU A 192 8.05 20.68 -20.30
C GLU A 192 8.16 19.75 -19.08
N VAL A 193 7.02 19.38 -18.49
CA VAL A 193 6.98 18.58 -17.25
C VAL A 193 6.26 17.25 -17.48
N LEU A 194 6.84 16.17 -16.98
CA LEU A 194 6.19 14.85 -16.87
C LEU A 194 5.78 14.61 -15.42
N ASP A 195 4.50 14.34 -15.19
CA ASP A 195 3.96 13.81 -13.93
C ASP A 195 3.78 12.29 -14.12
N LEU A 196 4.76 11.52 -13.64
CA LEU A 196 4.86 10.08 -13.82
C LEU A 196 4.11 9.36 -12.69
N CYS A 197 3.21 8.44 -13.04
CA CYS A 197 2.23 7.84 -12.13
C CYS A 197 1.30 8.89 -11.52
N CYS A 198 0.75 9.77 -12.36
CA CYS A 198 0.07 10.99 -11.92
C CYS A 198 -1.27 10.77 -11.19
N GLY A 199 -1.84 9.56 -11.23
CA GLY A 199 -3.19 9.27 -10.77
C GLY A 199 -4.21 10.24 -11.39
N THR A 200 -4.84 11.05 -10.54
CA THR A 200 -5.83 12.08 -10.94
C THR A 200 -5.24 13.47 -11.19
N GLY A 201 -3.90 13.58 -11.30
CA GLY A 201 -3.18 14.82 -11.57
C GLY A 201 -3.23 15.81 -10.40
N ARG A 202 -3.02 15.33 -9.16
CA ARG A 202 -3.07 16.16 -7.94
C ARG A 202 -2.02 17.30 -7.98
N LEU A 203 -0.86 17.02 -8.55
CA LEU A 203 0.30 17.92 -8.58
C LEU A 203 0.15 19.06 -9.59
N ALA A 204 -0.87 19.04 -10.45
CA ALA A 204 -1.10 20.05 -11.47
C ALA A 204 -1.10 21.49 -10.92
N ARG A 205 -1.61 21.70 -9.70
CA ARG A 205 -1.63 23.01 -9.04
C ARG A 205 -0.23 23.59 -8.78
N LEU A 206 0.76 22.73 -8.55
CA LEU A 206 2.16 23.13 -8.31
C LEU A 206 2.90 23.42 -9.61
N LEU A 207 2.34 23.00 -10.75
CA LEU A 207 2.93 23.10 -12.07
C LEU A 207 2.27 24.18 -12.93
N ALA A 208 1.62 25.16 -12.30
CA ALA A 208 0.78 26.13 -13.00
C ALA A 208 1.55 26.97 -14.06
N GLY A 209 2.85 27.21 -13.85
CA GLY A 209 3.71 27.96 -14.78
C GLY A 209 4.29 27.14 -15.93
N ALA A 210 4.14 25.81 -15.94
CA ALA A 210 4.69 24.94 -16.97
C ALA A 210 4.15 25.30 -18.35
N ARG A 211 4.97 25.15 -19.40
CA ARG A 211 4.54 25.27 -20.79
C ARG A 211 3.56 24.16 -21.13
N SER A 212 3.90 22.93 -20.74
CA SER A 212 3.05 21.77 -20.88
C SER A 212 3.34 20.78 -19.76
N VAL A 213 2.29 20.05 -19.36
CA VAL A 213 2.38 18.97 -18.38
C VAL A 213 1.73 17.74 -18.98
N LEU A 214 2.49 16.64 -19.04
CA LEU A 214 1.95 15.33 -19.37
C LEU A 214 1.84 14.49 -18.10
N GLY A 215 0.63 14.14 -17.71
CA GLY A 215 0.36 13.11 -16.71
C GLY A 215 0.32 11.73 -17.35
N VAL A 216 1.11 10.79 -16.81
CA VAL A 216 1.12 9.39 -17.24
C VAL A 216 0.71 8.48 -16.09
N ASP A 217 -0.20 7.55 -16.34
CA ASP A 217 -0.58 6.51 -15.37
C ASP A 217 -1.05 5.23 -16.09
N ILE A 218 -0.99 4.08 -15.42
CA ILE A 218 -1.59 2.85 -15.92
C ILE A 218 -3.12 2.83 -15.70
N ALA A 219 -3.63 3.53 -14.68
CA ALA A 219 -5.03 3.56 -14.32
C ALA A 219 -5.85 4.49 -15.23
N THR A 220 -6.51 3.91 -16.23
CA THR A 220 -7.36 4.67 -17.17
C THR A 220 -8.54 5.37 -16.48
N VAL A 221 -9.04 4.84 -15.36
CA VAL A 221 -10.05 5.52 -14.53
C VAL A 221 -9.49 6.81 -13.94
N ALA A 222 -8.31 6.77 -13.32
CA ALA A 222 -7.66 7.94 -12.74
C ALA A 222 -7.41 9.03 -13.78
N LEU A 223 -6.92 8.64 -14.96
CA LEU A 223 -6.70 9.55 -16.08
C LEU A 223 -8.01 10.18 -16.58
N THR A 224 -9.13 9.44 -16.55
CA THR A 224 -10.44 9.98 -16.93
C THR A 224 -10.89 11.04 -15.93
N MET A 225 -10.75 10.78 -14.62
CA MET A 225 -11.03 11.74 -13.56
C MET A 225 -10.10 12.98 -13.65
N GLY A 226 -8.81 12.77 -13.94
CA GLY A 226 -7.84 13.84 -14.15
C GLY A 226 -8.21 14.74 -15.33
N ARG A 227 -8.58 14.16 -16.47
CA ARG A 227 -9.07 14.92 -17.64
C ARG A 227 -10.30 15.75 -17.31
N ALA A 228 -11.24 15.20 -16.54
CA ALA A 228 -12.43 15.93 -16.11
C ALA A 228 -12.08 17.08 -15.16
N ARG A 229 -11.19 16.84 -14.20
CA ARG A 229 -10.74 17.83 -13.20
C ARG A 229 -9.99 19.01 -13.83
N HIS A 230 -9.24 18.77 -14.89
CA HIS A 230 -8.38 19.77 -15.53
C HIS A 230 -8.84 20.15 -16.95
N ALA A 231 -10.13 19.98 -17.24
CA ALA A 231 -10.69 20.20 -18.59
C ALA A 231 -10.54 21.65 -19.07
N ASP A 232 -10.45 22.61 -18.16
CA ASP A 232 -10.24 24.04 -18.40
C ASP A 232 -8.76 24.41 -18.59
N GLN A 233 -7.84 23.46 -18.45
CA GLN A 233 -6.40 23.70 -18.50
C GLN A 233 -5.75 22.90 -19.64
N PRO A 234 -5.77 23.41 -20.89
CA PRO A 234 -5.33 22.66 -22.08
C PRO A 234 -3.84 22.28 -22.09
N ARG A 235 -3.04 22.85 -21.19
CA ARG A 235 -1.63 22.50 -20.99
C ARG A 235 -1.45 21.16 -20.26
N PHE A 236 -2.45 20.67 -19.54
CA PHE A 236 -2.44 19.36 -18.90
C PHE A 236 -3.00 18.32 -19.85
N ARG A 237 -2.17 17.34 -20.18
CA ARG A 237 -2.53 16.19 -21.01
C ARG A 237 -2.35 14.93 -20.20
N PHE A 238 -3.11 13.90 -20.53
CA PHE A 238 -3.11 12.63 -19.81
C PHE A 238 -2.97 11.47 -20.79
N ALA A 239 -2.03 10.56 -20.54
CA ALA A 239 -1.78 9.40 -21.37
C ALA A 239 -1.64 8.13 -20.54
N ALA A 240 -2.17 7.02 -21.06
CA ALA A 240 -2.07 5.72 -20.42
C ALA A 240 -0.78 5.03 -20.85
N MET A 241 0.21 4.94 -19.96
CA MET A 241 1.48 4.25 -20.23
C MET A 241 2.01 3.57 -18.95
N ASP A 242 2.88 2.59 -19.13
CA ASP A 242 3.65 2.01 -18.03
C ASP A 242 4.90 2.86 -17.80
N ALA A 243 5.19 3.19 -16.55
CA ALA A 243 6.39 3.94 -16.16
C ALA A 243 7.69 3.25 -16.60
N ALA A 244 7.71 1.92 -16.69
CA ALA A 244 8.85 1.14 -17.16
C ALA A 244 8.95 1.01 -18.70
N ALA A 245 7.99 1.55 -19.46
CA ALA A 245 7.93 1.48 -20.91
C ALA A 245 7.17 2.69 -21.51
N LEU A 246 7.76 3.89 -21.45
CA LEU A 246 7.16 5.12 -21.92
C LEU A 246 7.29 5.23 -23.45
N ALA A 247 6.15 5.36 -24.14
CA ALA A 247 6.10 5.66 -25.56
C ALA A 247 6.34 7.17 -25.83
N LEU A 248 7.42 7.71 -25.27
CA LEU A 248 7.81 9.13 -25.30
C LEU A 248 9.22 9.27 -25.88
N PRO A 249 9.54 10.38 -26.58
CA PRO A 249 10.87 10.61 -27.11
C PRO A 249 11.90 10.85 -26.00
N ASP A 250 13.17 10.58 -26.32
CA ASP A 250 14.31 10.91 -25.46
C ASP A 250 14.40 12.44 -25.28
N ALA A 251 14.92 12.87 -24.13
CA ALA A 251 15.21 14.29 -23.84
C ALA A 251 14.04 15.26 -24.14
N ALA A 252 12.83 14.85 -23.78
CA ALA A 252 11.59 15.58 -24.04
C ALA A 252 11.15 16.49 -22.89
N PHE A 253 11.62 16.24 -21.67
CA PHE A 253 11.15 16.94 -20.46
C PHE A 253 12.30 17.61 -19.72
N ASP A 254 12.02 18.79 -19.16
CA ASP A 254 12.93 19.50 -18.26
C ASP A 254 12.82 18.94 -16.83
N ARG A 255 11.61 18.53 -16.44
CA ARG A 255 11.30 17.99 -15.11
C ARG A 255 10.47 16.72 -15.18
N VAL A 256 10.76 15.77 -14.31
CA VAL A 256 9.92 14.60 -14.03
C VAL A 256 9.54 14.63 -12.55
N LEU A 257 8.26 14.45 -12.24
CA LEU A 257 7.77 14.18 -10.90
C LEU A 257 7.39 12.71 -10.85
N PHE A 258 7.90 11.96 -9.87
CA PHE A 258 7.61 10.55 -9.66
C PHE A 258 7.31 10.34 -8.17
N ILE A 259 6.09 10.71 -7.77
CA ILE A 259 5.71 10.96 -6.38
C ILE A 259 4.75 9.87 -5.88
N ASP A 260 5.09 9.25 -4.76
CA ASP A 260 4.35 8.18 -4.05
C ASP A 260 3.95 7.05 -5.01
N ALA A 261 4.96 6.53 -5.72
CA ALA A 261 4.73 5.70 -6.89
C ALA A 261 5.81 4.66 -7.17
N ILE A 262 7.09 4.93 -6.88
CA ILE A 262 8.18 4.00 -7.23
C ILE A 262 8.02 2.64 -6.57
N GLU A 263 7.47 2.64 -5.37
CA GLU A 263 7.12 1.48 -4.55
C GLU A 263 5.94 0.66 -5.11
N HIS A 264 5.15 1.23 -6.02
CA HIS A 264 4.05 0.55 -6.72
C HIS A 264 4.45 0.04 -8.12
N VAL A 265 5.66 0.36 -8.60
CA VAL A 265 6.13 -0.05 -9.93
C VAL A 265 6.82 -1.42 -9.87
N ARG A 266 6.47 -2.31 -10.80
CA ARG A 266 7.03 -3.67 -10.87
C ARG A 266 8.53 -3.67 -11.17
N ASP A 267 8.95 -2.86 -12.14
CA ASP A 267 10.36 -2.71 -12.51
C ASP A 267 10.84 -1.25 -12.28
N PRO A 268 11.19 -0.90 -11.04
CA PRO A 268 11.58 0.46 -10.66
C PRO A 268 12.91 0.84 -11.32
N ALA A 269 13.78 -0.12 -11.60
CA ALA A 269 15.04 0.13 -12.30
C ALA A 269 14.77 0.59 -13.75
N ARG A 270 13.87 -0.10 -14.46
CA ARG A 270 13.44 0.35 -15.80
C ARG A 270 12.66 1.65 -15.76
N ALA A 271 11.81 1.88 -14.77
CA ALA A 271 11.11 3.17 -14.63
C ALA A 271 12.06 4.34 -14.36
N LEU A 272 13.11 4.14 -13.56
CA LEU A 272 14.17 5.14 -13.39
C LEU A 272 15.00 5.31 -14.67
N ALA A 273 15.25 4.24 -15.43
CA ALA A 273 15.92 4.34 -16.72
C ALA A 273 15.10 5.14 -17.75
N GLU A 274 13.78 4.91 -17.81
CA GLU A 274 12.85 5.69 -18.63
C GLU A 274 12.80 7.16 -18.16
N THR A 275 12.76 7.39 -16.84
CA THR A 275 12.84 8.73 -16.24
C THR A 275 14.11 9.46 -16.70
N ALA A 276 15.27 8.80 -16.63
CA ALA A 276 16.53 9.35 -17.10
C ALA A 276 16.52 9.57 -18.62
N ARG A 277 15.97 8.64 -19.41
CA ARG A 277 15.91 8.73 -20.89
C ARG A 277 15.11 9.94 -21.35
N VAL A 278 13.92 10.14 -20.80
CA VAL A 278 13.00 11.23 -21.22
C VAL A 278 13.42 12.60 -20.69
N LEU A 279 14.26 12.66 -19.66
CA LEU A 279 14.85 13.92 -19.19
C LEU A 279 15.87 14.48 -20.18
N ARG A 280 15.81 15.79 -20.40
CA ARG A 280 16.89 16.55 -21.06
C ARG A 280 18.17 16.49 -20.23
N PRO A 281 19.36 16.59 -20.85
CA PRO A 281 20.59 16.81 -20.11
C PRO A 281 20.45 18.04 -19.20
N GLY A 282 20.86 17.91 -17.93
CA GLY A 282 20.66 18.93 -16.90
C GLY A 282 19.25 19.00 -16.28
N GLY A 283 18.27 18.26 -16.83
CA GLY A 283 16.92 18.16 -16.28
C GLY A 283 16.88 17.45 -14.93
N THR A 284 15.76 17.59 -14.21
CA THR A 284 15.63 17.10 -12.83
C THR A 284 14.44 16.16 -12.61
N ALA A 285 14.63 15.13 -11.78
CA ALA A 285 13.56 14.27 -11.28
C ALA A 285 13.32 14.55 -9.79
N MET A 286 12.07 14.78 -9.40
CA MET A 286 11.64 14.79 -8.00
C MET A 286 10.96 13.46 -7.69
N ILE A 287 11.47 12.74 -6.70
CA ILE A 287 11.02 11.38 -6.37
C ILE A 287 10.75 11.29 -4.88
N THR A 288 9.61 10.73 -4.48
CA THR A 288 9.37 10.33 -3.08
C THR A 288 9.45 8.81 -2.96
N VAL A 289 9.89 8.35 -1.79
CA VAL A 289 10.21 6.94 -1.56
C VAL A 289 9.80 6.57 -0.14
N ALA A 290 9.05 5.48 -0.02
CA ALA A 290 8.80 4.82 1.27
C ALA A 290 10.08 4.13 1.78
N ASN A 291 10.47 4.45 3.03
CA ASN A 291 11.77 4.02 3.57
C ASN A 291 11.70 2.66 4.28
N ARG A 292 12.25 1.63 3.63
CA ARG A 292 12.31 0.26 4.17
C ARG A 292 13.16 0.14 5.44
N ASP A 293 14.06 1.10 5.67
CA ASP A 293 15.00 1.11 6.78
C ASP A 293 14.90 2.37 7.67
N GLY A 294 13.74 3.03 7.67
CA GLY A 294 13.43 4.11 8.59
C GLY A 294 13.46 3.67 10.07
N LEU A 295 13.45 4.64 10.99
CA LEU A 295 13.59 4.38 12.42
C LEU A 295 12.51 3.45 12.98
N ASN A 296 11.24 3.61 12.57
CA ASN A 296 10.16 2.69 12.91
C ASN A 296 10.50 1.27 12.50
N GLN A 297 10.95 1.05 11.26
CA GLN A 297 11.25 -0.28 10.73
C GLN A 297 12.40 -0.92 11.51
N ARG A 298 13.42 -0.14 11.84
CA ARG A 298 14.56 -0.60 12.65
C ARG A 298 14.10 -1.02 14.05
N ILE A 299 13.23 -0.24 14.69
CA ILE A 299 12.67 -0.55 16.01
C ILE A 299 11.78 -1.80 15.93
N SER A 300 10.84 -1.87 14.99
CA SER A 300 9.96 -3.04 14.80
C SER A 300 10.74 -4.34 14.60
N ARG A 301 11.83 -4.32 13.81
CA ARG A 301 12.74 -5.46 13.67
C ARG A 301 13.38 -5.88 14.99
N ARG A 302 13.84 -4.92 15.81
CA ARG A 302 14.48 -5.20 17.11
C ARG A 302 13.49 -5.71 18.17
N LEU A 303 12.22 -5.34 18.06
CA LEU A 303 11.14 -5.85 18.91
C LEU A 303 10.59 -7.20 18.44
N GLY A 304 11.11 -7.78 17.36
CA GLY A 304 10.69 -9.09 16.85
C GLY A 304 9.40 -9.07 16.03
N SER A 305 8.92 -7.89 15.61
CA SER A 305 7.67 -7.73 14.84
C SER A 305 7.83 -7.89 13.32
N GLY A 306 9.03 -8.27 12.84
CA GLY A 306 9.32 -8.39 11.41
C GLY A 306 9.41 -7.04 10.69
N GLU A 307 9.72 -7.08 9.39
CA GLU A 307 9.55 -5.91 8.51
C GLU A 307 8.08 -5.86 8.08
N PHE A 308 7.48 -4.67 8.16
CA PHE A 308 6.14 -4.45 7.64
C PHE A 308 6.23 -3.47 6.48
N VAL A 309 5.42 -3.66 5.45
CA VAL A 309 5.36 -2.71 4.35
C VAL A 309 4.57 -1.49 4.84
N THR A 310 5.14 -0.30 4.77
CA THR A 310 4.57 0.91 5.35
C THR A 310 3.19 1.27 4.79
N ASN A 311 2.89 0.75 3.59
CA ASN A 311 1.56 0.67 3.03
C ASN A 311 1.37 -0.72 2.40
N TYR A 312 0.21 -1.33 2.63
CA TYR A 312 -0.17 -2.63 2.10
C TYR A 312 -0.20 -2.69 0.55
N GLN A 313 -0.17 -1.55 -0.15
CA GLN A 313 -0.09 -1.47 -1.60
C GLN A 313 1.33 -1.41 -2.17
N HIS A 314 2.38 -1.24 -1.35
CA HIS A 314 3.74 -1.21 -1.90
C HIS A 314 4.19 -2.62 -2.28
N LEU A 315 4.81 -2.72 -3.47
CA LEU A 315 5.42 -3.97 -3.95
C LEU A 315 6.75 -4.20 -3.27
N GLN A 316 7.45 -3.09 -3.05
CA GLN A 316 8.80 -3.00 -2.57
C GLN A 316 9.03 -1.58 -2.07
N GLU A 317 9.86 -1.45 -1.06
CA GLU A 317 10.31 -0.17 -0.52
C GLU A 317 11.82 -0.11 -0.62
N PHE A 318 12.41 1.07 -0.51
CA PHE A 318 13.84 1.23 -0.74
C PHE A 318 14.49 1.94 0.45
N THR A 319 15.71 1.52 0.73
CA THR A 319 16.58 2.32 1.61
C THR A 319 17.11 3.52 0.84
N TRP A 320 17.53 4.56 1.56
CA TRP A 320 18.21 5.70 0.96
C TRP A 320 19.42 5.28 0.11
N ALA A 321 20.25 4.36 0.60
CA ALA A 321 21.44 3.88 -0.11
C ALA A 321 21.11 3.13 -1.42
N GLU A 322 20.04 2.33 -1.43
CA GLU A 322 19.55 1.68 -2.65
C GLU A 322 19.02 2.70 -3.65
N THR A 323 18.23 3.68 -3.21
CA THR A 323 17.75 4.75 -4.09
C THR A 323 18.91 5.52 -4.72
N GLN A 324 19.93 5.88 -3.94
CA GLN A 324 21.13 6.54 -4.49
C GLN A 324 21.83 5.67 -5.55
N SER A 325 21.96 4.36 -5.28
CA SER A 325 22.60 3.42 -6.20
C SER A 325 21.80 3.24 -7.48
N MET A 326 20.47 3.13 -7.38
CA MET A 326 19.57 3.02 -8.53
C MET A 326 19.56 4.28 -9.40
N LEU A 327 19.58 5.47 -8.78
CA LEU A 327 19.71 6.74 -9.50
C LEU A 327 21.05 6.83 -10.24
N ALA A 328 22.16 6.51 -9.56
CA ALA A 328 23.48 6.56 -10.17
C ALA A 328 23.61 5.59 -11.36
N ALA A 329 23.00 4.40 -11.27
CA ALA A 329 23.02 3.39 -12.33
C ALA A 329 22.37 3.86 -13.64
N VAL A 330 21.49 4.87 -13.59
CA VAL A 330 20.80 5.44 -14.76
C VAL A 330 21.30 6.84 -15.13
N GLY A 331 22.42 7.29 -14.55
CA GLY A 331 22.99 8.62 -14.83
C GLY A 331 22.25 9.78 -14.17
N LEU A 332 21.53 9.51 -13.08
CA LEU A 332 20.91 10.52 -12.23
C LEU A 332 21.70 10.67 -10.93
N ARG A 333 21.99 11.91 -10.56
CA ARG A 333 22.69 12.23 -9.30
C ARG A 333 21.76 12.93 -8.34
N ALA A 334 21.59 12.39 -7.14
CA ALA A 334 20.90 13.07 -6.06
C ALA A 334 21.61 14.39 -5.71
N VAL A 335 20.91 15.51 -5.80
CA VAL A 335 21.44 16.85 -5.48
C VAL A 335 20.88 17.40 -4.18
N ARG A 336 19.70 16.93 -3.76
CA ARG A 336 19.08 17.28 -2.47
C ARG A 336 18.18 16.13 -2.02
N ALA A 337 18.09 15.90 -0.72
CA ALA A 337 17.15 14.96 -0.14
C ALA A 337 16.73 15.41 1.25
N ASP A 338 15.46 15.22 1.60
CA ASP A 338 14.89 15.55 2.92
C ASP A 338 14.04 14.36 3.39
N GLY A 339 14.05 14.12 4.70
CA GLY A 339 13.20 13.12 5.33
C GLY A 339 11.78 13.66 5.58
N ILE A 340 10.78 12.80 5.44
CA ILE A 340 9.37 13.08 5.67
C ILE A 340 8.89 12.23 6.86
N PHE A 341 8.54 12.93 7.95
CA PHE A 341 8.19 12.36 9.26
C PHE A 341 9.26 11.48 9.93
N LEU A 342 9.25 11.46 11.26
CA LEU A 342 9.96 10.46 12.05
C LEU A 342 9.01 9.83 13.06
N TYR A 343 8.64 8.59 12.82
CA TYR A 343 7.82 7.79 13.73
C TYR A 343 8.69 6.70 14.36
N PRO A 344 8.98 6.72 15.67
CA PRO A 344 9.72 5.62 16.29
C PRO A 344 8.81 4.44 16.66
N TYR A 345 7.48 4.63 16.68
CA TYR A 345 6.51 3.65 17.17
C TYR A 345 5.59 3.09 16.08
N TRP A 346 5.51 3.73 14.91
CA TRP A 346 4.48 3.37 13.93
C TRP A 346 4.72 1.98 13.33
N GLY A 347 3.68 1.15 13.30
CA GLY A 347 3.75 -0.26 12.96
C GLY A 347 4.44 -1.14 14.01
N VAL A 348 4.59 -0.64 15.25
CA VAL A 348 4.86 -1.48 16.42
C VAL A 348 3.51 -1.94 16.99
N PRO A 349 3.22 -3.25 16.90
CA PRO A 349 2.09 -3.89 17.54
C PRO A 349 1.68 -3.35 18.92
N GLY A 350 0.54 -2.64 19.01
CA GLY A 350 -0.11 -2.26 20.26
C GLY A 350 0.29 -0.89 20.77
N VAL A 351 1.36 -0.35 20.23
CA VAL A 351 1.78 1.02 20.52
C VAL A 351 1.01 1.97 19.63
N ASP A 352 0.95 1.70 18.32
CA ASP A 352 0.24 2.53 17.34
C ASP A 352 -1.19 2.81 17.80
N GLU A 353 -1.99 1.77 18.10
CA GLU A 353 -3.38 1.96 18.54
C GLU A 353 -3.51 2.81 19.82
N ALA A 354 -2.55 2.68 20.74
CA ALA A 354 -2.59 3.39 22.01
C ALA A 354 -2.28 4.88 21.85
N VAL A 355 -1.44 5.25 20.87
CA VAL A 355 -0.98 6.64 20.69
C VAL A 355 -1.56 7.32 19.46
N ARG A 356 -2.27 6.60 18.58
CA ARG A 356 -2.77 7.10 17.29
C ARG A 356 -3.55 8.41 17.40
N HIS A 357 -4.40 8.52 18.41
CA HIS A 357 -5.18 9.74 18.67
C HIS A 357 -4.31 10.99 18.95
N LEU A 358 -3.07 10.82 19.41
CA LEU A 358 -2.10 11.91 19.52
C LEU A 358 -1.33 12.06 18.22
N THR A 359 -0.89 10.96 17.63
CA THR A 359 0.11 11.01 16.57
C THR A 359 -0.46 11.27 15.19
N ASP A 360 -1.75 10.99 15.00
CA ASP A 360 -2.46 11.21 13.75
C ASP A 360 -3.33 12.48 13.79
N GLU A 361 -3.73 12.97 14.98
CA GLU A 361 -4.71 14.05 15.13
C GLU A 361 -4.24 15.26 15.95
N ASP A 362 -3.24 15.14 16.85
CA ASP A 362 -2.76 16.29 17.62
C ASP A 362 -1.83 17.17 16.76
N PRO A 363 -2.15 18.46 16.53
CA PRO A 363 -1.37 19.31 15.66
C PRO A 363 0.08 19.55 16.10
N GLU A 364 0.33 19.63 17.41
CA GLU A 364 1.68 19.88 17.93
C GLU A 364 2.55 18.64 17.75
N ILE A 365 1.99 17.45 17.97
CA ILE A 365 2.69 16.18 17.78
C ILE A 365 2.96 15.91 16.29
N VAL A 366 1.98 16.15 15.41
CA VAL A 366 2.15 16.00 13.96
C VAL A 366 3.24 16.96 13.46
N ALA A 367 3.22 18.23 13.89
CA ALA A 367 4.25 19.19 13.52
C ALA A 367 5.65 18.78 14.04
N ALA A 368 5.74 18.28 15.28
CA ALA A 368 7.00 17.82 15.86
C ALA A 368 7.58 16.63 15.10
N THR A 369 6.74 15.66 14.72
CA THR A 369 7.19 14.48 13.96
C THR A 369 7.65 14.83 12.54
N LEU A 370 7.03 15.82 11.88
CA LEU A 370 7.54 16.39 10.62
C LEU A 370 8.93 17.00 10.79
N GLU A 371 9.11 17.86 11.79
CA GLU A 371 10.38 18.54 12.06
C GLU A 371 11.49 17.54 12.40
N LEU A 372 11.16 16.51 13.17
CA LEU A 372 12.10 15.40 13.45
C LEU A 372 12.48 14.65 12.17
N GLY A 373 11.53 14.38 11.26
CA GLY A 373 11.79 13.75 9.96
C GLY A 373 12.79 14.55 9.13
N ARG A 374 12.59 15.87 9.03
CA ARG A 374 13.49 16.78 8.31
C ARG A 374 14.91 16.74 8.88
N ARG A 375 15.04 16.79 10.22
CA ARG A 375 16.34 16.80 10.90
C ARG A 375 17.05 15.45 10.86
N ALA A 376 16.29 14.36 10.92
CA ALA A 376 16.84 13.02 10.86
C ALA A 376 17.33 12.68 9.43
N GLY A 377 16.69 13.26 8.41
CA GLY A 377 17.08 13.09 7.03
C GLY A 377 16.62 11.76 6.42
N PRO A 378 16.98 11.51 5.16
CA PRO A 378 16.41 10.42 4.35
C PRO A 378 16.78 9.02 4.84
N GLU A 379 17.83 8.88 5.66
CA GLU A 379 18.24 7.58 6.18
C GLU A 379 17.24 7.04 7.23
N PHE A 380 16.71 7.92 8.10
CA PHE A 380 15.93 7.50 9.26
C PHE A 380 14.45 7.86 9.18
N ALA A 381 14.09 8.85 8.36
CA ALA A 381 12.72 9.28 8.20
C ALA A 381 11.82 8.16 7.67
N TYR A 382 10.51 8.30 7.92
CA TYR A 382 9.50 7.33 7.53
C TYR A 382 9.40 7.19 6.00
N ALA A 383 9.41 8.32 5.31
CA ALA A 383 9.60 8.40 3.87
C ALA A 383 10.65 9.48 3.59
N PHE A 384 11.08 9.61 2.34
CA PHE A 384 11.97 10.69 1.95
C PHE A 384 11.69 11.18 0.55
N ALA A 385 12.07 12.42 0.28
CA ALA A 385 12.06 13.00 -1.04
C ALA A 385 13.48 13.27 -1.51
N VAL A 386 13.73 13.04 -2.80
CA VAL A 386 15.02 13.30 -3.45
C VAL A 386 14.82 14.09 -4.73
N LEU A 387 15.57 15.18 -4.87
CA LEU A 387 15.81 15.83 -6.15
C LEU A 387 17.04 15.19 -6.78
N ALA A 388 16.86 14.57 -7.94
CA ALA A 388 17.93 14.04 -8.77
C ALA A 388 18.11 14.89 -10.03
N ARG A 389 19.34 15.04 -10.50
CA ARG A 389 19.68 15.74 -11.73
C ARG A 389 20.32 14.78 -12.72
N LYS A 390 19.90 14.86 -13.98
CA LYS A 390 20.58 14.18 -15.08
C LYS A 390 21.86 14.94 -15.43
N ASP A 391 22.98 14.23 -15.48
CA ASP A 391 24.24 14.85 -15.89
C ASP A 391 24.15 15.37 -17.34
N ALA A 392 24.93 16.41 -17.63
CA ALA A 392 24.84 17.20 -18.86
C ALA A 392 25.45 16.51 -20.09
#